data_AF-A0A962JMH8-F1
#
_entry.id   AF-A0A962JMH8-F1
#
_cell.length_a   1.000
_cell.length_b   1.000
_cell.length_c   1.000
_cell.angle_alpha   90.00
_cell.angle_beta   90.00
_cell.angle_gamma   90.00
#
_symmetry.space_group_name_H-M   'P 1'
#
loop_
_entity.id
_entity.type
_entity.pdbx_description
1 polymer ?
#
loop_
_entity_poly.entity_id
_entity_poly.type
_entity_poly.pdbx_seq_one_letter_code
_entity_poly.pdbx_strand_id
1 'polypeptide(L)'
;IHQNTVLGYFLHAAGGINAGVLPTPLLKIEKRDLESLSINYMPDYTGNLPMFAKSALGAGFVSTLPDVDGVMRRSPLVLRYEEGIYSALSLELARLYLGQPYIKVQSVKSGNQLRLESIILGNRVIYTDESGMALIPYKGKGKSYPFISATDVLNATKEIPVLKNAIVLVGTSALGLTDLRTTPLQTGYPGVEIHANLLDAIIQSTDKVNQMYYRPDWEPGLTFVIL
;
A
#
# COMPACT_ATOMS: atom_id res chain seq x y z
N ILE A 1 4.73 2.28 25.94
CA ILE A 1 5.76 1.50 25.22
C ILE A 1 5.12 1.07 23.91
N HIS A 2 5.49 1.69 22.79
CA HIS A 2 4.98 1.26 21.49
C HIS A 2 5.71 0.00 21.07
N GLN A 3 4.97 -1.01 20.60
CA GLN A 3 5.56 -2.17 19.96
C GLN A 3 6.00 -1.78 18.54
N ASN A 4 7.10 -2.34 18.05
CA ASN A 4 7.60 -2.17 16.67
C ASN A 4 6.69 -2.92 15.69
N THR A 5 5.42 -2.50 15.61
CA THR A 5 4.36 -3.17 14.89
C THR A 5 3.54 -2.13 14.15
N VAL A 6 3.25 -2.40 12.88
CA VAL A 6 2.34 -1.62 12.05
C VAL A 6 1.12 -2.48 11.77
N LEU A 7 -0.06 -1.94 12.04
CA LEU A 7 -1.31 -2.70 11.87
C LEU A 7 -1.91 -2.46 10.49
N GLY A 8 -2.43 -3.54 9.90
CA GLY A 8 -3.31 -3.47 8.74
C GLY A 8 -4.71 -3.00 9.14
N TYR A 9 -5.40 -2.33 8.24
CA TYR A 9 -6.85 -2.09 8.33
C TYR A 9 -7.45 -2.05 6.92
N PHE A 10 -8.77 -2.01 6.82
CA PHE A 10 -9.45 -1.97 5.53
C PHE A 10 -10.16 -0.62 5.34
N LEU A 11 -10.02 -0.08 4.14
CA LEU A 11 -10.94 0.87 3.54
C LEU A 11 -11.72 0.17 2.43
N HIS A 12 -13.05 0.23 2.46
CA HIS A 12 -13.90 -0.53 1.56
C HIS A 12 -14.52 0.38 0.51
N ALA A 13 -14.52 -0.07 -0.75
CA ALA A 13 -15.18 0.62 -1.85
C ALA A 13 -16.72 0.50 -1.78
N ALA A 14 -17.23 -0.59 -1.19
CA ALA A 14 -18.65 -0.82 -1.00
C ALA A 14 -18.90 -1.85 0.11
N GLY A 15 -20.04 -1.75 0.79
CA GLY A 15 -20.55 -2.77 1.70
C GLY A 15 -19.71 -2.98 2.97
N GLY A 16 -18.91 -1.98 3.35
CA GLY A 16 -18.13 -2.04 4.58
C GLY A 16 -18.97 -1.71 5.82
N ILE A 17 -18.42 -1.99 6.99
CA ILE A 17 -18.98 -1.55 8.28
C ILE A 17 -17.97 -0.59 8.89
N ASN A 18 -18.40 0.63 9.22
CA ASN A 18 -17.60 1.62 9.95
C ASN A 18 -17.40 1.17 11.40
N ALA A 19 -16.30 0.48 11.66
CA ALA A 19 -15.98 -0.10 12.96
C ALA A 19 -14.49 0.04 13.31
N GLY A 20 -14.20 0.13 14.61
CA GLY A 20 -12.84 0.31 15.12
C GLY A 20 -12.36 1.76 15.04
N VAL A 21 -11.05 1.96 15.01
CA VAL A 21 -10.43 3.29 14.87
C VAL A 21 -9.45 3.31 13.70
N LEU A 22 -9.45 4.43 12.98
CA LEU A 22 -8.46 4.75 11.95
C LEU A 22 -7.24 5.46 12.56
N PRO A 23 -6.06 5.32 11.94
CA PRO A 23 -4.92 6.17 12.31
C PRO A 23 -5.19 7.64 11.94
N THR A 24 -4.34 8.54 12.42
CA THR A 24 -4.34 9.91 11.91
C THR A 24 -4.06 9.89 10.39
N PRO A 25 -4.82 10.63 9.57
CA PRO A 25 -4.56 10.71 8.14
C PRO A 25 -3.18 11.33 7.87
N LEU A 26 -2.54 10.90 6.78
CA LEU A 26 -1.29 11.49 6.28
C LEU A 26 -1.45 12.98 5.99
N LEU A 27 -2.58 13.32 5.38
CA LEU A 27 -2.93 14.67 4.97
C LEU A 27 -4.44 14.84 5.13
N LYS A 28 -4.86 15.98 5.67
CA LYS A 28 -6.25 16.42 5.63
C LYS A 28 -6.44 17.33 4.43
N ILE A 29 -7.48 17.08 3.65
CA ILE A 29 -7.84 17.83 2.45
C ILE A 29 -8.89 18.87 2.83
N GLU A 30 -8.77 20.06 2.26
CA GLU A 30 -9.79 21.09 2.42
C GLU A 30 -11.08 20.71 1.69
N LYS A 31 -12.24 21.03 2.26
CA LYS A 31 -13.55 20.67 1.68
C LYS A 31 -13.72 21.08 0.21
N ARG A 32 -13.14 22.22 -0.18
CA ARG A 32 -13.19 22.74 -1.56
C ARG A 32 -12.45 21.86 -2.59
N ASP A 33 -11.49 21.07 -2.14
CA ASP A 33 -10.63 20.24 -3.00
C ASP A 33 -11.09 18.77 -3.05
N LEU A 34 -12.09 18.38 -2.24
CA LEU A 34 -12.55 16.99 -2.17
C LEU A 34 -13.14 16.49 -3.49
N GLU A 35 -13.82 17.36 -4.24
CA GLU A 35 -14.44 17.02 -5.52
C GLU A 35 -13.46 17.07 -6.69
N SER A 36 -12.37 17.83 -6.56
CA SER A 36 -11.36 17.97 -7.60
C SER A 36 -10.24 16.92 -7.49
N LEU A 37 -10.01 16.36 -6.30
CA LEU A 37 -8.97 15.38 -6.07
C LEU A 37 -9.31 14.01 -6.68
N SER A 38 -8.41 13.48 -7.51
CA SER A 38 -8.61 12.21 -8.22
C SER A 38 -8.26 10.94 -7.42
N ILE A 39 -7.84 11.07 -6.16
CA ILE A 39 -7.54 9.91 -5.29
C ILE A 39 -8.82 9.12 -5.01
N ASN A 40 -8.74 7.79 -5.15
CA ASN A 40 -9.87 6.90 -4.93
C ASN A 40 -10.50 7.07 -3.54
N TYR A 41 -11.80 7.35 -3.52
CA TYR A 41 -12.59 7.48 -2.29
C TYR A 41 -13.18 6.15 -1.86
N MET A 42 -13.07 5.87 -0.56
CA MET A 42 -13.63 4.69 0.09
C MET A 42 -14.71 5.16 1.08
N PRO A 43 -15.97 4.75 0.93
CA PRO A 43 -17.05 5.19 1.82
C PRO A 43 -17.02 4.57 3.22
N ASP A 44 -16.39 3.41 3.38
CA ASP A 44 -16.42 2.65 4.63
C ASP A 44 -15.03 2.20 5.08
N TYR A 45 -14.88 1.87 6.37
CA TYR A 45 -13.62 1.33 6.91
C TYR A 45 -13.83 0.27 7.98
N THR A 46 -12.94 -0.72 8.02
CA THR A 46 -12.78 -1.61 9.18
C THR A 46 -11.41 -1.38 9.79
N GLY A 47 -11.42 -0.61 10.88
CA GLY A 47 -10.25 -0.16 11.62
C GLY A 47 -9.82 -1.14 12.70
N ASN A 48 -8.77 -0.77 13.42
CA ASN A 48 -8.22 -1.57 14.51
C ASN A 48 -9.00 -1.34 15.81
N LEU A 49 -8.99 -2.32 16.72
CA LEU A 49 -9.52 -2.10 18.07
C LEU A 49 -8.66 -1.05 18.79
N PRO A 50 -9.26 -0.15 19.61
CA PRO A 50 -8.52 0.93 20.27
C PRO A 50 -7.31 0.46 21.09
N MET A 51 -7.40 -0.71 21.74
CA MET A 51 -6.31 -1.27 22.54
C MET A 51 -5.07 -1.63 21.70
N PHE A 52 -5.27 -2.08 20.46
CA PHE A 52 -4.19 -2.42 19.55
C PHE A 52 -3.66 -1.17 18.84
N ALA A 53 -4.55 -0.28 18.41
CA ALA A 53 -4.17 0.98 17.77
C ALA A 53 -3.26 1.85 18.66
N LYS A 54 -3.52 1.89 19.99
CA LYS A 54 -2.69 2.63 20.95
C LYS A 54 -1.29 2.04 21.16
N SER A 55 -1.13 0.74 20.95
CA SER A 55 0.12 0.01 21.20
C SER A 55 1.01 -0.08 19.96
N ALA A 56 0.42 0.03 18.76
CA ALA A 56 1.13 0.00 17.50
C ALA A 56 1.97 1.27 17.26
N LEU A 57 3.01 1.14 16.44
CA LEU A 57 3.85 2.25 15.99
C LEU A 57 3.18 3.04 14.85
N GLY A 58 2.33 2.39 14.08
CA GLY A 58 1.61 2.96 12.95
C GLY A 58 0.54 2.03 12.42
N ALA A 59 -0.18 2.47 11.39
CA ALA A 59 -1.14 1.63 10.68
C ALA A 59 -1.26 2.06 9.21
N GLY A 60 -1.46 1.10 8.31
CA GLY A 60 -1.70 1.35 6.90
C GLY A 60 -2.77 0.40 6.34
N PHE A 61 -3.50 0.83 5.33
CA PHE A 61 -4.57 0.00 4.77
C PHE A 61 -3.99 -1.18 3.96
N VAL A 62 -4.73 -2.28 3.90
CA VAL A 62 -4.42 -3.46 3.06
C VAL A 62 -5.43 -3.68 1.93
N SER A 63 -6.29 -2.69 1.70
CA SER A 63 -7.29 -2.69 0.63
C SER A 63 -6.65 -2.77 -0.75
N THR A 64 -7.30 -3.55 -1.61
CA THR A 64 -6.87 -3.79 -2.98
C THR A 64 -7.92 -3.29 -3.96
N LEU A 65 -7.49 -2.67 -5.05
CA LEU A 65 -8.33 -2.30 -6.18
C LEU A 65 -7.79 -3.03 -7.43
N PRO A 66 -8.38 -4.18 -7.82
CA PRO A 66 -7.94 -4.88 -9.02
C PRO A 66 -8.24 -4.06 -10.28
N ASP A 67 -7.54 -4.36 -11.37
CA ASP A 67 -7.91 -3.82 -12.68
C ASP A 67 -9.30 -4.35 -13.10
N VAL A 68 -9.85 -3.79 -14.18
CA VAL A 68 -11.19 -4.12 -14.71
C VAL A 68 -11.37 -5.63 -14.99
N ASP A 69 -10.29 -6.32 -15.33
CA ASP A 69 -10.26 -7.77 -15.59
C ASP A 69 -10.03 -8.62 -14.32
N GLY A 70 -9.99 -8.01 -13.14
CA GLY A 70 -9.77 -8.67 -11.85
C GLY A 70 -8.30 -8.99 -11.54
N VAL A 71 -7.37 -8.65 -12.44
CA VAL A 71 -5.94 -8.92 -12.25
C VAL A 71 -5.29 -7.78 -11.46
N MET A 72 -4.52 -8.14 -10.44
CA MET A 72 -3.77 -7.18 -9.62
C MET A 72 -2.46 -6.78 -10.33
N ARG A 73 -2.50 -5.78 -11.21
CA ARG A 73 -1.27 -5.17 -11.78
C ARG A 73 -0.81 -3.94 -11.02
N ARG A 74 -1.76 -3.25 -10.39
CA ARG A 74 -1.55 -2.05 -9.60
C ARG A 74 -2.12 -2.22 -8.21
N SER A 75 -1.63 -1.42 -7.27
CA SER A 75 -2.15 -1.33 -5.91
C SER A 75 -2.17 0.12 -5.46
N PRO A 76 -3.19 0.56 -4.70
CA PRO A 76 -3.18 1.90 -4.14
C PRO A 76 -2.06 2.03 -3.11
N LEU A 77 -1.31 3.13 -3.20
CA LEU A 77 -0.39 3.57 -2.14
C LEU A 77 -1.04 4.56 -1.18
N VAL A 78 -2.07 5.26 -1.67
CA VAL A 78 -2.92 6.15 -0.89
C VAL A 78 -4.38 5.95 -1.27
N LEU A 79 -5.27 6.16 -0.29
CA LEU A 79 -6.72 6.13 -0.46
C LEU A 79 -7.34 7.26 0.37
N ARG A 80 -8.53 7.71 -0.02
CA ARG A 80 -9.28 8.74 0.68
C ARG A 80 -10.43 8.14 1.47
N TYR A 81 -10.59 8.58 2.71
CA TYR A 81 -11.79 8.38 3.53
C TYR A 81 -12.13 9.73 4.18
N GLU A 82 -13.38 10.17 4.04
CA GLU A 82 -13.81 11.53 4.37
C GLU A 82 -12.84 12.59 3.80
N GLU A 83 -12.29 13.41 4.69
CA GLU A 83 -11.34 14.50 4.42
C GLU A 83 -9.88 14.05 4.55
N GLY A 84 -9.63 12.77 4.83
CA GLY A 84 -8.30 12.24 5.10
C GLY A 84 -7.73 11.42 3.94
N ILE A 85 -6.45 11.61 3.66
CA ILE A 85 -5.63 10.69 2.86
C ILE A 85 -4.91 9.72 3.79
N TYR A 86 -4.97 8.45 3.46
CA TYR A 86 -4.43 7.35 4.25
C TYR A 86 -3.37 6.60 3.46
N SER A 87 -2.32 6.09 4.11
CA SER A 87 -1.26 5.27 3.50
C SER A 87 -1.64 3.79 3.42
N ALA A 88 -1.18 3.14 2.36
CA ALA A 88 -1.10 1.69 2.30
C ALA A 88 -0.10 1.16 3.35
N LEU A 89 -0.30 -0.09 3.79
CA LEU A 89 0.60 -0.77 4.72
C LEU A 89 2.06 -0.77 4.25
N SER A 90 2.30 -1.03 2.96
CA SER A 90 3.64 -1.03 2.36
C SER A 90 4.31 0.33 2.43
N LEU A 91 3.56 1.41 2.20
CA LEU A 91 4.09 2.78 2.25
C LEU A 91 4.40 3.21 3.69
N GLU A 92 3.52 2.89 4.64
CA GLU A 92 3.73 3.21 6.06
C GLU A 92 4.91 2.43 6.66
N LEU A 93 5.04 1.15 6.31
CA LEU A 93 6.21 0.35 6.69
C LEU A 93 7.51 0.92 6.12
N ALA A 94 7.51 1.31 4.84
CA ALA A 94 8.67 1.93 4.22
C ALA A 94 9.05 3.24 4.93
N ARG A 95 8.06 4.08 5.27
CA ARG A 95 8.27 5.33 6.00
C ARG A 95 8.95 5.10 7.34
N LEU A 96 8.44 4.15 8.11
CA LEU A 96 8.97 3.81 9.43
C LEU A 96 10.36 3.17 9.35
N TYR A 97 10.57 2.24 8.42
CA TYR A 97 11.85 1.59 8.20
C TYR A 97 12.95 2.59 7.78
N LEU A 98 12.61 3.54 6.90
CA LEU A 98 13.54 4.57 6.43
C LEU A 98 13.69 5.75 7.42
N GLY A 99 13.03 5.70 8.58
CA GLY A 99 13.09 6.76 9.60
C GLY A 99 12.54 8.10 9.11
N GLN A 100 11.60 8.10 8.17
CA GLN A 100 11.07 9.34 7.59
C GLN A 100 9.89 9.88 8.42
N PRO A 101 9.89 11.18 8.79
CA PRO A 101 8.87 11.74 9.67
C PRO A 101 7.52 11.95 8.96
N TYR A 102 7.52 12.14 7.64
CA TYR A 102 6.31 12.39 6.86
C TYR A 102 6.43 11.79 5.45
N ILE A 103 5.27 11.64 4.82
CA ILE A 103 5.10 11.34 3.40
C ILE A 103 4.57 12.60 2.73
N LYS A 104 5.17 13.01 1.61
CA LYS A 104 4.68 14.16 0.84
C LYS A 104 3.97 13.66 -0.41
N VAL A 105 2.76 14.16 -0.64
CA VAL A 105 1.92 13.88 -1.79
C VAL A 105 2.10 15.02 -2.79
N GLN A 106 2.54 14.73 -4.01
CA GLN A 106 2.73 15.72 -5.08
C GLN A 106 1.64 15.59 -6.12
N SER A 107 0.84 16.63 -6.24
CA SER A 107 -0.26 16.70 -7.19
C SER A 107 -0.09 17.87 -8.16
N VAL A 108 -0.53 17.68 -9.39
CA VAL A 108 -0.60 18.70 -10.43
C VAL A 108 -2.06 19.07 -10.69
N LYS A 109 -2.33 20.36 -10.89
CA LYS A 109 -3.65 20.81 -11.32
C LYS A 109 -3.77 20.63 -12.83
N SER A 110 -4.73 19.82 -13.27
CA SER A 110 -5.07 19.64 -14.68
C SER A 110 -6.55 19.95 -14.89
N GLY A 111 -6.83 21.05 -15.57
CA GLY A 111 -8.19 21.59 -15.66
C GLY A 111 -8.78 21.88 -14.28
N ASN A 112 -9.93 21.26 -13.98
CA ASN A 112 -10.60 21.38 -12.68
C ASN A 112 -10.27 20.22 -11.72
N GLN A 113 -9.30 19.37 -12.05
CA GLN A 113 -8.88 18.24 -11.21
C GLN A 113 -7.50 18.48 -10.60
N LEU A 114 -7.33 18.00 -9.37
CA LEU A 114 -6.05 17.88 -8.70
C LEU A 114 -5.60 16.41 -8.81
N ARG A 115 -4.65 16.17 -9.71
CA ARG A 115 -4.18 14.83 -10.08
C ARG A 115 -2.92 14.48 -9.32
N LEU A 116 -2.88 13.28 -8.72
CA LEU A 116 -1.67 12.80 -8.05
C LEU A 116 -0.61 12.42 -9.09
N GLU A 117 0.62 12.87 -8.93
CA GLU A 117 1.73 12.55 -9.83
C GLU A 117 2.74 11.61 -9.14
N SER A 118 3.06 11.93 -7.88
CA SER A 118 4.00 11.14 -7.12
C SER A 118 3.84 11.26 -5.61
N ILE A 119 4.47 10.32 -4.91
CA ILE A 119 4.64 10.29 -3.47
C ILE A 119 6.13 10.41 -3.17
N ILE A 120 6.51 11.42 -2.40
CA ILE A 120 7.89 11.61 -1.94
C ILE A 120 8.05 11.03 -0.54
N LEU A 121 9.07 10.18 -0.40
CA LEU A 121 9.49 9.60 0.86
C LEU A 121 11.01 9.82 1.06
N GLY A 122 11.36 10.86 1.81
CA GLY A 122 12.75 11.31 1.93
C GLY A 122 13.30 11.77 0.58
N ASN A 123 14.32 11.06 0.06
CA ASN A 123 14.92 11.29 -1.26
C ASN A 123 14.34 10.40 -2.37
N ARG A 124 13.29 9.63 -2.10
CA ARG A 124 12.66 8.72 -3.06
C ARG A 124 11.43 9.36 -3.67
N VAL A 125 11.31 9.25 -4.99
CA VAL A 125 10.11 9.62 -5.74
C VAL A 125 9.43 8.35 -6.20
N ILE A 126 8.21 8.13 -5.70
CA ILE A 126 7.37 6.99 -6.05
C ILE A 126 6.28 7.52 -6.96
N TYR A 127 6.41 7.27 -8.26
CA TYR A 127 5.40 7.68 -9.22
C TYR A 127 4.14 6.83 -9.08
N THR A 128 2.99 7.47 -9.20
CA THR A 128 1.68 6.82 -9.19
C THR A 128 0.87 7.28 -10.40
N ASP A 129 -0.23 6.62 -10.70
CA ASP A 129 -1.26 7.24 -11.55
C ASP A 129 -2.01 8.35 -10.79
N GLU A 130 -2.93 9.04 -11.48
CA GLU A 130 -3.69 10.15 -10.92
C GLU A 130 -4.47 9.80 -9.65
N SER A 131 -4.78 8.52 -9.46
CA SER A 131 -5.62 8.03 -8.38
C SER A 131 -4.82 7.51 -7.19
N GLY A 132 -3.48 7.56 -7.28
CA GLY A 132 -2.56 7.09 -6.24
C GLY A 132 -2.25 5.60 -6.31
N MET A 133 -2.50 4.97 -7.46
CA MET A 133 -2.14 3.57 -7.69
C MET A 133 -0.72 3.49 -8.24
N ALA A 134 0.06 2.53 -7.74
CA ALA A 134 1.37 2.21 -8.28
C ALA A 134 1.35 0.84 -8.96
N LEU A 135 2.13 0.66 -10.03
CA LEU A 135 2.38 -0.66 -10.59
C LEU A 135 3.13 -1.52 -9.57
N ILE A 136 2.76 -2.79 -9.50
CA ILE A 136 3.38 -3.73 -8.58
C ILE A 136 4.61 -4.35 -9.26
N PRO A 137 5.84 -4.08 -8.78
CA PRO A 137 7.05 -4.65 -9.35
C PRO A 137 7.24 -6.08 -8.82
N TYR A 138 6.49 -7.02 -9.38
CA TYR A 138 6.55 -8.42 -8.94
C TYR A 138 7.94 -9.01 -9.15
N LYS A 139 8.59 -9.42 -8.06
CA LYS A 139 9.90 -10.09 -8.04
C LYS A 139 9.87 -11.48 -8.68
N GLY A 140 8.71 -12.13 -8.65
CA GLY A 140 8.51 -13.48 -9.18
C GLY A 140 7.17 -14.07 -8.76
N LYS A 141 6.99 -15.37 -9.04
CA LYS A 141 5.81 -16.13 -8.58
C LYS A 141 5.74 -16.13 -7.05
N GLY A 142 4.59 -16.51 -6.49
CA GLY A 142 4.42 -16.55 -5.03
C GLY A 142 5.49 -17.40 -4.35
N LYS A 143 5.80 -17.05 -3.11
CA LYS A 143 6.94 -17.53 -2.32
C LYS A 143 8.29 -17.02 -2.86
N SER A 144 8.32 -15.83 -3.44
CA SER A 144 9.57 -15.14 -3.81
C SER A 144 10.32 -14.57 -2.60
N TYR A 145 9.63 -14.44 -1.46
CA TYR A 145 10.18 -14.07 -0.16
C TYR A 145 10.23 -15.29 0.77
N PRO A 146 11.15 -15.35 1.76
CA PRO A 146 11.16 -16.43 2.74
C PRO A 146 9.83 -16.51 3.52
N PHE A 147 9.22 -17.69 3.58
CA PHE A 147 8.02 -17.96 4.37
C PHE A 147 8.35 -18.82 5.57
N ILE A 148 7.81 -18.42 6.73
CA ILE A 148 7.91 -19.18 7.97
C ILE A 148 6.50 -19.29 8.54
N SER A 149 6.13 -20.49 8.96
CA SER A 149 4.84 -20.74 9.62
C SER A 149 4.75 -19.91 10.91
N ALA A 150 3.65 -19.19 11.10
CA ALA A 150 3.40 -18.48 12.36
C ALA A 150 3.38 -19.45 13.55
N THR A 151 2.87 -20.67 13.36
CA THR A 151 2.90 -21.73 14.38
C THR A 151 4.32 -22.13 14.75
N ASP A 152 5.22 -22.23 13.76
CA ASP A 152 6.62 -22.58 14.01
C ASP A 152 7.33 -21.43 14.75
N VAL A 153 7.02 -20.17 14.41
CA VAL A 153 7.53 -19.00 15.13
C VAL A 153 7.04 -18.97 16.58
N LEU A 154 5.75 -19.24 16.81
CA LEU A 154 5.15 -19.23 18.16
C LEU A 154 5.66 -20.37 19.06
N ASN A 155 5.99 -21.52 18.47
CA ASN A 155 6.51 -22.68 19.19
C ASN A 155 8.05 -22.74 19.22
N ALA A 156 8.74 -21.77 18.63
CA ALA A 156 10.18 -21.79 18.54
C ALA A 156 10.82 -21.69 19.94
N THR A 157 11.64 -22.69 20.29
CA THR A 157 12.42 -22.69 21.53
C THR A 157 13.81 -22.06 21.37
N LYS A 158 14.17 -21.68 20.14
CA LYS A 158 15.45 -21.06 19.77
C LYS A 158 15.19 -19.88 18.85
N GLU A 159 16.13 -18.94 18.83
CA GLU A 159 16.09 -17.82 17.88
C GLU A 159 16.05 -18.33 16.44
N ILE A 160 15.26 -17.66 15.61
CA ILE A 160 15.15 -17.92 14.18
C ILE A 160 16.03 -16.88 13.46
N PRO A 161 17.24 -17.23 12.99
CA PRO A 161 18.23 -16.24 12.55
C PRO A 161 17.75 -15.31 11.44
N VAL A 162 16.92 -15.80 10.52
CA VAL A 162 16.36 -15.02 9.40
C VAL A 162 15.38 -13.92 9.85
N LEU A 163 14.85 -13.97 11.08
CA LEU A 163 13.99 -12.92 11.62
C LEU A 163 14.78 -11.76 12.23
N LYS A 164 16.09 -11.92 12.45
CA LYS A 164 16.92 -10.87 13.03
C LYS A 164 17.08 -9.72 12.03
N ASN A 165 16.74 -8.50 12.46
CA ASN A 165 16.76 -7.28 11.64
C ASN A 165 15.90 -7.35 10.37
N ALA A 166 14.90 -8.23 10.35
CA ALA A 166 13.99 -8.38 9.22
C ALA A 166 12.74 -7.52 9.41
N ILE A 167 12.17 -7.05 8.29
CA ILE A 167 10.77 -6.63 8.26
C ILE A 167 9.94 -7.89 8.05
N VAL A 168 9.06 -8.20 9.00
CA VAL A 168 8.21 -9.39 8.95
C VAL A 168 6.79 -8.96 8.59
N LEU A 169 6.28 -9.47 7.48
CA LEU A 169 4.88 -9.33 7.11
C LEU A 169 4.13 -10.59 7.52
N VAL A 170 3.07 -10.42 8.31
CA VAL A 170 2.20 -11.51 8.73
C VAL A 170 0.96 -11.48 7.84
N GLY A 171 0.73 -12.58 7.13
CA GLY A 171 -0.41 -12.73 6.23
C GLY A 171 -0.87 -14.17 6.14
N THR A 172 -1.97 -14.40 5.44
CA THR A 172 -2.56 -15.74 5.34
C THR A 172 -2.12 -16.41 4.04
N SER A 173 -1.72 -17.69 4.12
CA SER A 173 -1.23 -18.46 2.98
C SER A 173 -2.11 -19.67 2.62
N ALA A 174 -3.19 -19.87 3.36
CA ALA A 174 -4.09 -21.00 3.18
C ALA A 174 -4.98 -20.80 1.95
N LEU A 175 -5.03 -21.82 1.08
CA LEU A 175 -5.78 -21.81 -0.19
C LEU A 175 -7.30 -21.62 -0.06
N GLY A 176 -7.85 -21.61 1.16
CA GLY A 176 -9.28 -21.41 1.44
C GLY A 176 -9.62 -20.08 2.11
N LEU A 177 -8.64 -19.20 2.33
CA LEU A 177 -8.88 -17.84 2.79
C LEU A 177 -8.91 -16.89 1.57
N THR A 178 -9.77 -15.87 1.62
CA THR A 178 -10.03 -14.89 0.55
C THR A 178 -8.84 -13.96 0.21
N ASP A 179 -7.63 -14.34 0.61
CA ASP A 179 -6.39 -13.57 0.47
C ASP A 179 -5.56 -13.98 -0.77
N LEU A 180 -6.04 -14.98 -1.52
CA LEU A 180 -5.46 -15.28 -2.83
C LEU A 180 -5.92 -14.28 -3.88
N ARG A 181 -4.97 -13.76 -4.66
CA ARG A 181 -5.21 -12.79 -5.71
C ARG A 181 -4.70 -13.30 -7.05
N THR A 182 -5.44 -12.99 -8.11
CA THR A 182 -4.97 -13.17 -9.48
C THR A 182 -3.97 -12.06 -9.81
N THR A 183 -2.78 -12.44 -10.24
CA THR A 183 -1.72 -11.54 -10.71
C THR A 183 -1.28 -11.94 -12.11
N PRO A 184 -0.50 -11.10 -12.82
CA PRO A 184 0.05 -11.48 -14.11
C PRO A 184 0.92 -12.74 -14.09
N LEU A 185 1.38 -13.17 -12.91
CA LEU A 185 2.29 -14.31 -12.75
C LEU A 185 1.57 -15.62 -12.40
N GLN A 186 0.44 -15.56 -11.69
CA GLN A 186 -0.38 -16.71 -11.30
C GLN A 186 -1.74 -16.30 -10.72
N THR A 187 -2.70 -17.22 -10.70
CA THR A 187 -4.07 -16.99 -10.20
C THR A 187 -4.22 -17.09 -8.68
N GLY A 188 -3.29 -17.75 -7.99
CA GLY A 188 -3.28 -17.95 -6.53
C GLY A 188 -2.09 -17.28 -5.86
N TYR A 189 -1.95 -15.97 -6.01
CA TYR A 189 -0.85 -15.21 -5.40
C TYR A 189 -1.19 -14.75 -3.97
N PRO A 190 -0.32 -14.93 -2.97
CA PRO A 190 -0.57 -14.44 -1.61
C PRO A 190 -0.70 -12.91 -1.55
N GLY A 191 -1.81 -12.39 -1.02
CA GLY A 191 -2.04 -10.95 -0.92
C GLY A 191 -0.97 -10.20 -0.13
N VAL A 192 -0.43 -10.81 0.93
CA VAL A 192 0.69 -10.25 1.70
C VAL A 192 1.94 -9.99 0.86
N GLU A 193 2.20 -10.81 -0.17
CA GLU A 193 3.36 -10.60 -1.05
C GLU A 193 3.15 -9.39 -1.97
N ILE A 194 1.93 -8.95 -2.26
CA ILE A 194 1.70 -7.69 -2.99
C ILE A 194 2.30 -6.52 -2.18
N HIS A 195 2.03 -6.48 -0.88
CA HIS A 195 2.64 -5.50 0.01
C HIS A 195 4.15 -5.68 0.13
N ALA A 196 4.65 -6.92 0.13
CA ALA A 196 6.09 -7.21 0.14
C ALA A 196 6.80 -6.64 -1.10
N ASN A 197 6.27 -6.87 -2.31
CA ASN A 197 6.85 -6.36 -3.55
C ASN A 197 6.90 -4.82 -3.58
N LEU A 198 5.80 -4.16 -3.18
CA LEU A 198 5.75 -2.70 -3.12
C LEU A 198 6.72 -2.15 -2.07
N LEU A 199 6.76 -2.74 -0.88
CA LEU A 199 7.69 -2.36 0.19
C LEU A 199 9.15 -2.52 -0.26
N ASP A 200 9.49 -3.67 -0.83
CA ASP A 200 10.84 -4.00 -1.31
C ASP A 200 11.29 -2.97 -2.37
N ALA A 201 10.45 -2.69 -3.36
CA ALA A 201 10.76 -1.72 -4.38
C ALA A 201 10.86 -0.28 -3.85
N ILE A 202 10.00 0.14 -2.92
CA ILE A 202 10.10 1.47 -2.30
C ILE A 202 11.43 1.60 -1.53
N ILE A 203 11.78 0.60 -0.71
CA ILE A 203 13.01 0.63 0.09
C ILE A 203 14.25 0.65 -0.81
N GLN A 204 14.27 -0.18 -1.85
CA GLN A 204 15.39 -0.28 -2.80
C GLN A 204 15.49 0.91 -3.75
N SER A 205 14.43 1.69 -3.91
CA SER A 205 14.47 2.92 -4.71
C SER A 205 15.33 3.99 -4.02
N THR A 206 15.94 4.85 -4.82
CA THR A 206 16.79 5.98 -4.41
C THR A 206 16.56 7.14 -5.38
N ASP A 207 17.26 8.26 -5.20
CA ASP A 207 17.28 9.38 -6.14
C ASP A 207 17.88 9.01 -7.52
N LYS A 208 18.66 7.92 -7.59
CA LYS A 208 19.36 7.49 -8.82
C LYS A 208 18.78 6.23 -9.45
N VAL A 209 18.18 5.37 -8.64
CA VAL A 209 17.67 4.06 -9.06
C VAL A 209 16.23 3.97 -8.62
N ASN A 210 15.31 3.86 -9.57
CA ASN A 210 13.90 3.62 -9.28
C ASN A 210 13.53 2.18 -9.60
N GLN A 211 13.11 1.42 -8.59
CA GLN A 211 12.65 0.03 -8.76
C GLN A 211 11.13 -0.04 -9.01
N MET A 212 10.43 1.09 -8.91
CA MET A 212 9.02 1.18 -9.22
C MET A 212 8.83 1.38 -10.73
N TYR A 213 7.88 0.64 -11.30
CA TYR A 213 7.41 0.89 -12.65
C TYR A 213 6.38 2.01 -12.64
N TYR A 214 6.39 2.83 -13.69
CA TYR A 214 5.40 3.89 -13.87
C TYR A 214 5.10 4.05 -15.36
N ARG A 215 3.84 4.43 -15.63
CA ARG A 215 3.35 4.73 -16.97
C ARG A 215 3.14 6.25 -17.04
N PRO A 216 3.92 6.98 -17.85
CA PRO A 216 3.80 8.42 -17.96
C PRO A 216 2.39 8.91 -18.30
N ASP A 217 1.97 10.02 -17.70
CA ASP A 217 0.63 10.59 -17.93
C ASP A 217 0.37 10.99 -19.39
N TRP A 218 1.43 11.26 -20.16
CA TRP A 218 1.34 11.56 -21.58
C TRP A 218 1.16 10.32 -22.46
N GLU A 219 1.43 9.12 -21.94
CA GLU A 219 1.45 7.90 -22.74
C GLU A 219 0.08 7.61 -23.40
N PRO A 220 -1.08 7.76 -22.73
CA PRO A 220 -2.37 7.53 -23.39
C PRO A 220 -2.60 8.48 -24.57
N GLY A 221 -2.13 9.73 -24.45
CA GLY A 221 -2.17 10.70 -25.53
C GLY A 221 -1.29 10.29 -26.71
N LEU A 222 -0.10 9.76 -26.45
CA LEU A 222 0.77 9.23 -27.50
C LEU A 222 0.15 8.00 -28.17
N THR A 223 -0.42 7.07 -27.39
CA THR A 223 -1.10 5.88 -27.93
C THR A 223 -2.23 6.27 -28.87
N PHE A 224 -3.02 7.29 -28.51
CA PHE A 224 -4.10 7.81 -29.36
C PHE A 224 -3.60 8.46 -30.66
N VAL A 225 -2.40 9.04 -30.66
CA VAL A 225 -1.83 9.68 -31.86
C VAL A 225 -1.19 8.66 -32.81
N ILE A 226 -0.65 7.55 -32.27
CA ILE A 226 0.06 6.54 -33.06
C ILE A 226 -0.88 5.47 -33.65
N LEU A 227 -2.02 5.19 -33.01
CA LEU A 227 -3.04 4.24 -33.49
C LEU A 227 -4.15 4.95 -34.28
#